data_AF-A0A538PQA4-F1
#
_entry.id   AF-A0A538PQA4-F1
#
_cell.length_a   1.000
_cell.length_b   1.000
_cell.length_c   1.000
_cell.angle_alpha   90.00
_cell.angle_beta   90.00
_cell.angle_gamma   90.00
#
_symmetry.space_group_name_H-M   'P 1'
#
loop_
_entity.id
_entity.type
_entity.pdbx_description
1 polymer ?
#
loop_
_entity_poly.entity_id
_entity_poly.type
_entity_poly.pdbx_seq_one_letter_code
_entity_poly.pdbx_strand_id
1 'polypeptide(L)'
;MLSGARTERRSVPKTLGEIAIEAGLVTKASAARAGRLAEEHKQPLVVVLVRELGVDEVALVGALRRQTRVPLIDPATIDIDPEALRQVPRDVCARLRVLPLSLTSDGGDKLMRIAMADPTDTSAVAEIEQLTHCDVEVNALPLSAIDELVDKGYREVNTAVVSRAGNPGATAFVTSRYRSPEAESEVSVTAQIPVATLQAMAPDEPDDVDLRLTALTNLLVAKGVLTEAELAEAVRKLKP
;
A
#
# COMPACT_ATOMS: atom_id res chain seq x y z
N MET A 1 -34.67 31.66 36.32
CA MET A 1 -33.58 30.67 36.16
C MET A 1 -33.61 30.21 34.71
N LEU A 2 -32.84 30.87 33.84
CA LEU A 2 -32.86 30.59 32.40
C LEU A 2 -31.71 29.66 32.04
N SER A 3 -32.12 28.51 31.52
CA SER A 3 -31.39 27.44 30.86
C SER A 3 -30.10 27.87 30.16
N GLY A 4 -28.98 27.29 30.60
CA GLY A 4 -27.69 27.41 29.92
C GLY A 4 -27.73 26.64 28.60
N ALA A 5 -27.67 27.38 27.49
CA ALA A 5 -27.47 26.82 26.16
C ALA A 5 -26.15 26.04 26.14
N ARG A 6 -26.25 24.71 26.06
CA ARG A 6 -25.13 23.81 25.86
C ARG A 6 -24.69 23.96 24.40
N THR A 7 -23.79 24.90 24.14
CA THR A 7 -23.10 25.01 22.85
C THR A 7 -22.29 23.73 22.65
N GLU A 8 -22.86 22.77 21.92
CA GLU A 8 -22.08 21.68 21.34
C GLU A 8 -21.07 22.30 20.39
N ARG A 9 -19.82 22.42 20.84
CA ARG A 9 -18.70 22.72 19.97
C ARG A 9 -18.66 21.59 18.95
N ARG A 10 -19.03 21.84 17.69
CA ARG A 10 -18.66 20.96 16.57
C ARG A 10 -17.13 20.86 16.60
N SER A 11 -16.62 19.79 17.19
CA SER A 11 -15.18 19.54 17.24
C SER A 11 -14.72 19.27 15.81
N VAL A 12 -13.71 20.01 15.37
CA VAL A 12 -13.04 19.75 14.09
C VAL A 12 -12.64 18.27 14.06
N PRO A 13 -12.91 17.53 12.96
CA PRO A 13 -12.49 16.14 12.84
C PRO A 13 -10.98 16.07 13.00
N LYS A 14 -10.52 15.15 13.85
CA LYS A 14 -9.09 14.99 14.15
C LYS A 14 -8.37 14.44 12.93
N THR A 15 -7.17 14.95 12.71
CA THR A 15 -6.26 14.45 11.67
C THR A 15 -5.62 13.12 12.08
N LEU A 16 -5.17 12.31 11.12
CA LEU A 16 -4.42 11.08 11.38
C LEU A 16 -3.25 11.29 12.36
N GLY A 17 -2.50 12.39 12.19
CA GLY A 17 -1.38 12.72 13.07
C GLY A 17 -1.80 12.94 14.52
N GLU A 18 -2.90 13.68 14.75
CA GLU A 18 -3.45 13.90 16.10
C GLU A 18 -3.93 12.60 16.73
N ILE A 19 -4.59 11.74 15.94
CA ILE A 19 -5.06 10.43 16.40
C ILE A 19 -3.88 9.55 16.83
N ALA A 20 -2.82 9.52 16.03
CA ALA A 20 -1.63 8.74 16.34
C ALA A 20 -0.90 9.25 17.60
N ILE A 21 -0.88 10.57 17.82
CA ILE A 21 -0.32 11.18 19.04
C ILE A 21 -1.15 10.81 20.27
N GLU A 22 -2.48 10.97 20.19
CA GLU A 22 -3.38 10.67 21.30
C GLU A 22 -3.39 9.19 21.68
N ALA A 23 -3.23 8.30 20.69
CA ALA A 23 -3.09 6.87 20.91
C ALA A 23 -1.72 6.48 21.50
N GLY A 24 -0.79 7.42 21.64
CA GLY A 24 0.57 7.17 22.14
C GLY A 24 1.47 6.43 21.16
N LEU A 25 1.09 6.34 19.89
CA LEU A 25 1.84 5.65 18.85
C LEU A 25 3.04 6.46 18.36
N VAL A 26 2.91 7.79 18.39
CA VAL A 26 3.96 8.72 17.98
C VAL A 26 4.02 9.93 18.91
N THR A 27 5.20 10.56 18.97
CA THR A 27 5.33 11.87 19.61
C THR A 27 4.91 12.99 18.67
N LYS A 28 4.61 14.19 19.19
CA LYS A 28 4.35 15.39 18.37
C LYS A 28 5.50 15.69 17.39
N ALA A 29 6.74 15.50 17.83
CA ALA A 29 7.92 15.71 16.99
C ALA A 29 8.00 14.68 15.86
N SER A 30 7.74 13.40 16.16
CA SER A 30 7.70 12.32 15.17
C SER A 30 6.57 12.52 14.16
N ALA A 31 5.36 12.90 14.60
CA ALA A 31 4.23 13.20 13.71
C ALA A 31 4.53 14.39 12.79
N ALA A 32 5.13 15.46 13.31
CA ALA A 32 5.54 16.61 12.50
C ALA A 32 6.62 16.24 11.48
N ARG A 33 7.57 15.35 11.86
CA ARG A 33 8.55 14.79 10.92
C ARG A 33 7.88 13.94 9.84
N ALA A 34 6.93 13.09 10.22
CA ALA A 34 6.15 12.25 9.30
C ALA A 34 5.44 13.11 8.25
N GLY A 35 4.79 14.19 8.67
CA GLY A 35 4.11 15.12 7.75
C GLY A 35 5.06 15.76 6.74
N ARG A 36 6.27 16.18 7.16
CA ARG A 36 7.26 16.74 6.23
C ARG A 36 7.74 15.72 5.20
N LEU A 37 8.01 14.49 5.64
CA LEU A 37 8.45 13.40 4.76
C LEU A 37 7.34 12.99 3.78
N ALA A 38 6.09 12.97 4.23
CA ALA A 38 4.92 12.69 3.39
C ALA A 38 4.81 13.70 2.23
N GLU A 39 4.97 15.00 2.53
CA GLU A 39 4.97 16.06 1.52
C GLU A 39 6.19 15.97 0.57
N GLU A 40 7.39 15.75 1.14
CA GLU A 40 8.64 15.64 0.37
C GLU A 40 8.61 14.46 -0.61
N HIS A 41 8.13 13.30 -0.15
CA HIS A 41 8.04 12.08 -0.95
C HIS A 41 6.73 11.98 -1.76
N LYS A 42 5.79 12.93 -1.57
CA LYS A 42 4.45 12.91 -2.17
C LYS A 42 3.71 11.60 -1.91
N GLN A 43 3.76 11.13 -0.66
CA GLN A 43 3.10 9.91 -0.22
C GLN A 43 2.09 10.19 0.90
N PRO A 44 1.04 9.37 1.05
CA PRO A 44 0.10 9.52 2.16
C PRO A 44 0.80 9.40 3.52
N LEU A 45 0.37 10.22 4.48
CA LEU A 45 0.95 10.26 5.83
C LEU A 45 0.97 8.89 6.53
N VAL A 46 -0.08 8.08 6.32
CA VAL A 46 -0.16 6.72 6.86
C VAL A 46 1.00 5.83 6.40
N VAL A 47 1.46 6.00 5.17
CA VAL A 47 2.60 5.24 4.61
C VAL A 47 3.87 5.56 5.37
N VAL A 48 4.14 6.85 5.61
CA VAL A 48 5.34 7.31 6.32
C VAL A 48 5.30 6.88 7.79
N LEU A 49 4.14 7.02 8.44
CA LEU A 49 3.98 6.60 9.83
C LEU A 49 4.29 5.11 10.00
N VAL A 50 3.74 4.26 9.15
CA VAL A 50 3.93 2.80 9.25
C VAL A 50 5.32 2.39 8.79
N ARG A 51 5.74 2.79 7.58
CA ARG A 51 6.94 2.25 6.92
C ARG A 51 8.25 2.90 7.37
N GLU A 52 8.23 4.19 7.66
CA GLU A 52 9.47 4.92 8.02
C GLU A 52 9.62 5.11 9.53
N LEU A 53 8.50 5.36 10.22
CA LEU A 53 8.51 5.56 11.68
C LEU A 53 8.19 4.29 12.47
N GLY A 54 7.86 3.19 11.79
CA GLY A 54 7.63 1.90 12.43
C GLY A 54 6.40 1.87 13.35
N VAL A 55 5.39 2.68 13.05
CA VAL A 55 4.12 2.66 13.80
C VAL A 55 3.41 1.34 13.56
N ASP A 56 2.98 0.70 14.64
CA ASP A 56 2.18 -0.53 14.55
C ASP A 56 0.84 -0.24 13.86
N GLU A 57 0.65 -0.89 12.72
CA GLU A 57 -0.48 -0.69 11.83
C GLU A 57 -1.80 -1.16 12.46
N VAL A 58 -1.76 -2.27 13.19
CA VAL A 58 -2.94 -2.82 13.89
C VAL A 58 -3.40 -1.85 14.97
N ALA A 59 -2.47 -1.31 15.77
CA ALA A 59 -2.79 -0.30 16.77
C ALA A 59 -3.27 1.02 16.14
N LEU A 60 -2.68 1.45 15.02
CA LEU A 60 -3.07 2.66 14.29
C LEU A 60 -4.50 2.56 13.76
N VAL A 61 -4.83 1.48 13.06
CA VAL A 61 -6.18 1.25 12.54
C VAL A 61 -7.20 1.09 13.67
N GLY A 62 -6.80 0.45 14.78
CA GLY A 62 -7.61 0.40 15.99
C GLY A 62 -7.89 1.78 16.59
N ALA A 63 -6.91 2.69 16.56
CA ALA A 63 -7.09 4.08 16.99
C ALA A 63 -8.01 4.86 16.05
N LEU A 64 -7.83 4.71 14.74
CA LEU A 64 -8.69 5.30 13.72
C LEU A 64 -10.14 4.87 13.90
N ARG A 65 -10.41 3.56 14.01
CA ARG A 65 -11.75 3.02 14.28
C ARG A 65 -12.41 3.66 15.50
N ARG A 66 -11.67 3.83 16.60
CA ARG A 66 -12.21 4.44 17.83
C ARG A 66 -12.59 5.91 17.62
N GLN A 67 -11.80 6.65 16.84
CA GLN A 67 -12.02 8.07 16.61
C GLN A 67 -13.08 8.35 15.53
N THR A 68 -13.05 7.61 14.42
CA THR A 68 -13.92 7.86 13.24
C THR A 68 -15.21 7.04 13.27
N ARG A 69 -15.27 5.98 14.09
CA ARG A 69 -16.36 4.98 14.13
C ARG A 69 -16.53 4.19 12.82
N VAL A 70 -15.55 4.27 11.92
CA VAL A 70 -15.52 3.49 10.68
C VAL A 70 -15.25 2.01 11.00
N PRO A 71 -15.99 1.04 10.42
CA PRO A 71 -15.77 -0.38 10.66
C PRO A 71 -14.36 -0.82 10.24
N LEU A 72 -13.74 -1.70 11.03
CA LEU A 72 -12.51 -2.39 10.66
C LEU A 72 -12.86 -3.75 10.08
N ILE A 73 -12.40 -4.05 8.88
CA ILE A 73 -12.61 -5.34 8.23
C ILE A 73 -11.40 -6.24 8.48
N ASP A 74 -11.64 -7.54 8.69
CA ASP A 74 -10.59 -8.55 8.76
C ASP A 74 -10.12 -8.90 7.34
N PRO A 75 -8.83 -8.68 7.00
CA PRO A 75 -8.26 -9.01 5.69
C PRO A 75 -8.55 -10.44 5.21
N ALA A 76 -8.61 -11.40 6.13
CA ALA A 76 -8.80 -12.82 5.79
C ALA A 76 -10.22 -13.14 5.31
N THR A 77 -11.19 -12.27 5.60
CA THR A 77 -12.62 -12.47 5.28
C THR A 77 -13.10 -11.63 4.10
N ILE A 78 -12.20 -10.84 3.49
CA ILE A 78 -12.56 -9.94 2.40
C ILE A 78 -12.85 -10.75 1.14
N ASP A 79 -14.05 -10.57 0.62
CA ASP A 79 -14.42 -10.94 -0.74
C ASP A 79 -14.43 -9.67 -1.60
N ILE A 80 -13.73 -9.69 -2.73
CA ILE A 80 -13.53 -8.53 -3.60
C ILE A 80 -14.33 -8.72 -4.88
N ASP A 81 -15.31 -7.85 -5.10
CA ASP A 81 -16.07 -7.82 -6.33
C ASP A 81 -15.20 -7.36 -7.51
N PRO A 82 -15.03 -8.19 -8.56
CA PRO A 82 -14.29 -7.80 -9.75
C PRO A 82 -14.85 -6.55 -10.44
N GLU A 83 -16.16 -6.29 -10.35
CA GLU A 83 -16.76 -5.10 -10.95
C GLU A 83 -16.34 -3.82 -10.22
N ALA A 84 -16.18 -3.87 -8.89
CA ALA A 84 -15.65 -2.75 -8.11
C ALA A 84 -14.19 -2.44 -8.48
N LEU A 85 -13.35 -3.48 -8.64
CA LEU A 85 -11.96 -3.33 -9.10
C LEU A 85 -11.86 -2.72 -10.49
N ARG A 86 -12.82 -2.97 -11.39
CA ARG A 86 -12.84 -2.38 -12.74
C ARG A 86 -13.14 -0.87 -12.75
N GLN A 87 -13.83 -0.36 -11.74
CA GLN A 87 -14.18 1.06 -11.67
C GLN A 87 -13.01 1.97 -11.28
N VAL A 88 -12.05 1.43 -10.52
CA VAL A 88 -10.90 2.20 -10.03
C VAL A 88 -9.61 1.61 -10.63
N PRO A 89 -8.75 2.38 -11.29
CA PRO A 89 -7.45 1.89 -11.76
C PRO A 89 -6.50 1.49 -10.61
N ARG A 90 -5.67 0.46 -10.82
CA ARG A 90 -4.73 -0.05 -9.81
C ARG A 90 -3.78 1.03 -9.26
N ASP A 91 -3.31 1.93 -10.12
CA ASP A 91 -2.41 3.03 -9.75
C ASP A 91 -3.09 4.03 -8.81
N VAL A 92 -4.38 4.30 -9.00
CA VAL A 92 -5.18 5.11 -8.08
C VAL A 92 -5.31 4.41 -6.72
N CYS A 93 -5.64 3.12 -6.72
CA CYS A 93 -5.71 2.30 -5.49
C CYS A 93 -4.39 2.34 -4.70
N ALA A 94 -3.25 2.13 -5.39
CA ALA A 94 -1.94 2.13 -4.77
C ALA A 94 -1.49 3.51 -4.26
N ARG A 95 -1.85 4.59 -4.99
CA ARG A 95 -1.51 5.97 -4.59
C ARG A 95 -2.32 6.41 -3.39
N LEU A 96 -3.63 6.17 -3.40
CA LEU A 96 -4.55 6.60 -2.35
C LEU A 96 -4.62 5.62 -1.17
N ARG A 97 -3.99 4.45 -1.29
CA ARG A 97 -4.09 3.35 -0.30
C ARG A 97 -5.54 2.97 -0.03
N VAL A 98 -6.26 2.71 -1.12
CA VAL A 98 -7.65 2.27 -1.09
C VAL A 98 -7.83 0.95 -1.84
N LEU A 99 -8.79 0.15 -1.39
CA LEU A 99 -9.19 -1.11 -2.00
C LEU A 99 -10.71 -1.06 -2.26
N PRO A 100 -11.16 -1.06 -3.52
CA PRO A 100 -12.56 -1.26 -3.85
C PRO A 100 -13.01 -2.66 -3.41
N LEU A 101 -14.12 -2.77 -2.71
CA LEU A 101 -14.63 -4.03 -2.16
C LEU A 101 -15.86 -4.53 -2.92
N SER A 102 -16.86 -3.69 -3.10
CA SER A 102 -18.13 -4.05 -3.74
C SER A 102 -18.79 -2.85 -4.39
N LEU A 103 -19.54 -3.09 -5.47
CA LEU A 103 -20.35 -2.08 -6.12
C LEU A 103 -21.82 -2.52 -6.11
N THR A 104 -22.67 -1.75 -5.43
CA THR A 104 -24.11 -1.99 -5.41
C THR A 104 -24.81 -0.89 -6.20
N SER A 105 -25.77 -1.25 -7.04
CA SER A 105 -26.62 -0.28 -7.73
C SER A 105 -28.09 -0.60 -7.46
N ASP A 106 -28.82 0.36 -6.89
CA ASP A 106 -30.25 0.26 -6.62
C ASP A 106 -30.93 1.56 -7.03
N GLY A 107 -32.03 1.47 -7.79
CA GLY A 107 -32.85 2.64 -8.16
C GLY A 107 -32.17 3.74 -8.99
N GLY A 108 -30.92 3.55 -9.45
CA GLY A 108 -30.11 4.56 -10.14
C GLY A 108 -28.98 5.14 -9.28
N ASP A 109 -29.03 4.92 -7.97
CA ASP A 109 -27.95 5.27 -7.05
C ASP A 109 -26.89 4.15 -7.09
N LYS A 110 -25.61 4.54 -7.04
CA LYS A 110 -24.48 3.63 -7.02
C LYS A 110 -23.70 3.82 -5.73
N LEU A 111 -23.62 2.76 -4.94
CA LEU A 111 -22.86 2.75 -3.69
C LEU A 111 -21.64 1.85 -3.88
N MET A 112 -20.45 2.44 -3.74
CA MET A 112 -19.20 1.70 -3.72
C MET A 112 -18.70 1.57 -2.30
N ARG A 113 -18.49 0.33 -1.86
CA ARG A 113 -17.81 0.06 -0.60
C ARG A 113 -16.30 0.00 -0.85
N ILE A 114 -15.54 0.76 -0.06
CA ILE A 114 -14.08 0.76 -0.13
C ILE A 114 -13.47 0.48 1.25
N ALA A 115 -12.26 -0.07 1.24
CA ALA A 115 -11.36 -0.15 2.38
C ALA A 115 -10.22 0.87 2.22
N MET A 116 -9.88 1.60 3.28
CA MET A 116 -8.83 2.61 3.28
C MET A 116 -7.86 2.43 4.45
N ALA A 117 -6.58 2.74 4.21
CA ALA A 117 -5.56 2.76 5.26
C ALA A 117 -5.77 3.94 6.22
N ASP A 118 -6.24 5.08 5.69
CA ASP A 118 -6.57 6.28 6.45
C ASP A 118 -8.00 6.76 6.16
N PRO A 119 -8.99 6.37 6.99
CA PRO A 119 -10.36 6.86 6.86
C PRO A 119 -10.56 8.35 7.17
N THR A 120 -9.53 9.06 7.65
CA THR A 120 -9.60 10.51 7.89
C THR A 120 -9.24 11.34 6.66
N ASP A 121 -8.69 10.72 5.62
CA ASP A 121 -8.38 11.37 4.36
C ASP A 121 -9.64 11.55 3.51
N THR A 122 -10.38 12.62 3.78
CA THR A 122 -11.57 12.97 2.99
C THR A 122 -11.24 13.38 1.56
N SER A 123 -9.98 13.73 1.26
CA SER A 123 -9.57 14.08 -0.10
C SER A 123 -9.48 12.85 -0.99
N ALA A 124 -8.96 11.73 -0.46
CA ALA A 124 -8.96 10.45 -1.13
C ALA A 124 -10.39 9.93 -1.37
N VAL A 125 -11.29 10.07 -0.40
CA VAL A 125 -12.72 9.71 -0.57
C VAL A 125 -13.36 10.51 -1.71
N ALA A 126 -13.20 11.83 -1.69
CA ALA A 126 -13.76 12.70 -2.72
C ALA A 126 -13.19 12.40 -4.12
N GLU A 127 -11.91 12.02 -4.21
CA GLU A 127 -11.30 11.63 -5.49
C GLU A 127 -11.92 10.34 -6.04
N ILE A 128 -12.18 9.34 -5.18
CA ILE A 128 -12.86 8.11 -5.57
C ILE A 128 -14.31 8.37 -5.98
N GLU A 129 -15.06 9.19 -5.24
CA GLU A 129 -16.42 9.60 -5.60
C GLU A 129 -16.46 10.29 -6.97
N GLN A 130 -15.53 11.21 -7.21
CA GLN A 130 -15.41 11.92 -8.50
C GLN A 130 -15.05 10.99 -9.65
N LEU A 131 -14.12 10.06 -9.43
CA LEU A 131 -13.67 9.11 -10.44
C LEU A 131 -14.76 8.11 -10.82
N THR A 132 -15.51 7.63 -9.84
CA THR A 132 -16.45 6.51 -10.00
C THR A 132 -17.90 6.95 -10.18
N HIS A 133 -18.22 8.22 -9.88
CA HIS A 133 -19.58 8.74 -9.80
C HIS A 133 -20.49 7.90 -8.89
N CYS A 134 -19.91 7.32 -7.84
CA CYS A 134 -20.61 6.53 -6.84
C CYS A 134 -20.55 7.26 -5.49
N ASP A 135 -21.59 7.08 -4.66
CA ASP A 135 -21.48 7.33 -3.23
C ASP A 135 -20.53 6.30 -2.62
N VAL A 136 -19.71 6.72 -1.65
CA VAL A 136 -18.66 5.86 -1.10
C VAL A 136 -18.92 5.50 0.37
N GLU A 137 -18.95 4.20 0.65
CA GLU A 137 -18.96 3.67 2.02
C GLU A 137 -17.54 3.28 2.43
N VAL A 138 -16.97 4.03 3.38
CA VAL A 138 -15.59 3.84 3.85
C VAL A 138 -15.52 2.78 4.94
N ASN A 139 -14.54 1.89 4.82
CA ASN A 139 -14.14 0.92 5.83
C ASN A 139 -12.64 1.05 6.09
N ALA A 140 -12.18 0.72 7.29
CA ALA A 140 -10.78 0.77 7.66
C ALA A 140 -10.13 -0.60 7.41
N LEU A 141 -8.92 -0.59 6.87
CA LEU A 141 -8.11 -1.80 6.66
C LEU A 141 -6.63 -1.48 6.87
N PRO A 142 -5.83 -2.41 7.42
CA PRO A 142 -4.39 -2.23 7.52
C PRO A 142 -3.74 -1.95 6.15
N LEU A 143 -2.82 -0.98 6.09
CA LEU A 143 -2.00 -0.62 4.92
C LEU A 143 -1.37 -1.82 4.20
N SER A 144 -0.70 -2.70 4.93
CA SER A 144 -0.08 -3.93 4.41
C SER A 144 -1.09 -4.85 3.72
N ALA A 145 -2.26 -5.02 4.32
CA ALA A 145 -3.35 -5.80 3.75
C ALA A 145 -3.91 -5.15 2.47
N ILE A 146 -4.02 -3.81 2.43
CA ILE A 146 -4.44 -3.10 1.22
C ILE A 146 -3.44 -3.35 0.09
N ASP A 147 -2.14 -3.21 0.35
CA ASP A 147 -1.10 -3.41 -0.67
C ASP A 147 -1.13 -4.83 -1.23
N GLU A 148 -1.26 -5.83 -0.36
CA GLU A 148 -1.38 -7.24 -0.77
C GLU A 148 -2.64 -7.51 -1.59
N LEU A 149 -3.80 -7.07 -1.11
CA LEU A 149 -5.09 -7.36 -1.73
C LEU A 149 -5.29 -6.60 -3.05
N VAL A 150 -4.78 -5.38 -3.17
CA VAL A 150 -4.75 -4.65 -4.46
C VAL A 150 -3.90 -5.45 -5.45
N ASP A 151 -2.70 -5.87 -5.07
CA ASP A 151 -1.83 -6.61 -5.98
C ASP A 151 -2.41 -7.95 -6.41
N LYS A 152 -3.05 -8.67 -5.48
CA LYS A 152 -3.75 -9.93 -5.76
C LYS A 152 -4.97 -9.72 -6.66
N GLY A 153 -5.87 -8.81 -6.28
CA GLY A 153 -7.15 -8.58 -6.97
C GLY A 153 -6.97 -8.17 -8.43
N TYR A 154 -6.11 -7.20 -8.72
CA TYR A 154 -5.88 -6.76 -10.11
C TYR A 154 -5.14 -7.80 -10.96
N ARG A 155 -4.31 -8.67 -10.34
CA ARG A 155 -3.69 -9.79 -11.07
C ARG A 155 -4.75 -10.78 -11.53
N GLU A 156 -5.68 -11.15 -10.66
CA GLU A 156 -6.78 -12.05 -10.97
C GLU A 156 -7.70 -11.49 -12.06
N VAL A 157 -8.11 -10.22 -11.94
CA VAL A 157 -8.96 -9.54 -12.94
C VAL A 157 -8.30 -9.48 -14.32
N ASN A 158 -6.99 -9.16 -14.39
CA ASN A 158 -6.27 -9.10 -15.67
C ASN A 158 -6.10 -10.49 -16.31
N THR A 159 -5.82 -11.53 -15.54
CA THR A 159 -5.70 -12.91 -16.07
C THR A 159 -7.02 -13.45 -16.62
N ALA A 160 -8.16 -13.08 -16.02
CA ALA A 160 -9.48 -13.49 -16.49
C ALA A 160 -9.83 -12.92 -17.89
N VAL A 161 -9.31 -11.73 -18.25
CA VAL A 161 -9.57 -11.11 -19.57
C VAL A 161 -8.75 -11.76 -20.70
N VAL A 162 -7.60 -12.38 -20.37
CA VAL A 162 -6.75 -13.07 -21.36
C VAL A 162 -7.30 -14.45 -21.77
N SER A 163 -8.26 -15.01 -21.04
CA SER A 163 -8.77 -16.37 -21.28
C SER A 163 -10.10 -16.44 -22.07
N ARG A 164 -10.28 -15.60 -23.11
CA ARG A 164 -11.38 -15.77 -24.06
C ARG A 164 -10.91 -15.78 -25.52
N ALA A 165 -10.95 -16.99 -26.07
CA ALA A 165 -11.02 -17.35 -27.49
C ALA A 165 -9.81 -16.99 -28.38
N GLY A 166 -9.06 -18.03 -28.75
CA GLY A 166 -8.40 -18.07 -30.04
C GLY A 166 -9.43 -17.86 -31.14
N ASN A 167 -9.35 -16.69 -31.78
CA ASN A 167 -9.91 -16.46 -33.10
C ASN A 167 -8.76 -15.88 -33.96
N PRO A 168 -8.14 -16.68 -34.85
CA PRO A 168 -7.08 -16.22 -35.72
C PRO A 168 -7.69 -15.37 -36.84
N GLY A 169 -7.92 -14.07 -36.62
CA GLY A 169 -8.39 -13.22 -37.71
C GLY A 169 -8.87 -11.80 -37.41
N ALA A 170 -8.84 -11.31 -36.17
CA ALA A 170 -9.26 -9.93 -35.89
C ALA A 170 -8.06 -9.04 -35.51
N THR A 171 -7.54 -8.29 -36.48
CA THR A 171 -6.64 -7.16 -36.22
C THR A 171 -7.43 -6.06 -35.51
N ALA A 172 -7.23 -5.93 -34.20
CA ALA A 172 -7.69 -4.75 -33.46
C ALA A 172 -6.65 -3.63 -33.63
N PHE A 173 -7.01 -2.60 -34.38
CA PHE A 173 -6.21 -1.37 -34.49
C PHE A 173 -6.34 -0.56 -33.20
N VAL A 174 -5.28 -0.55 -32.39
CA VAL A 174 -5.13 0.41 -31.29
C VAL A 174 -4.55 1.69 -31.89
N THR A 175 -5.40 2.71 -32.10
CA THR A 175 -4.90 4.06 -32.41
C THR A 175 -4.43 4.72 -31.10
N SER A 176 -3.18 4.46 -30.74
CA SER A 176 -2.48 5.31 -29.78
C SER A 176 -2.15 6.63 -30.46
N ARG A 177 -2.96 7.66 -30.21
CA ARG A 177 -2.52 9.06 -30.37
C ARG A 177 -2.02 9.55 -29.03
N TYR A 178 -0.82 9.12 -28.64
CA TYR A 178 -0.01 9.88 -27.71
C TYR A 178 1.12 10.53 -28.51
N ARG A 179 0.96 11.83 -28.74
CA ARG A 179 2.00 12.71 -29.29
C ARG A 179 2.81 13.23 -28.11
N SER A 180 4.06 12.82 -28.01
CA SER A 180 5.08 13.48 -27.20
C SER A 180 6.15 14.04 -28.14
N PRO A 181 6.53 15.32 -28.07
CA PRO A 181 7.74 15.80 -28.71
C PRO A 181 8.96 15.56 -27.81
N GLU A 182 9.89 14.76 -28.34
CA GLU A 182 11.34 15.00 -28.51
C GLU A 182 12.12 15.82 -27.45
N ALA A 183 13.09 15.17 -26.81
CA ALA A 183 14.55 15.48 -26.87
C ALA A 183 15.31 14.55 -25.89
N GLU A 184 15.91 13.46 -26.39
CA GLU A 184 17.36 13.30 -26.63
C GLU A 184 18.21 13.03 -25.38
N SER A 185 18.52 11.75 -25.14
CA SER A 185 19.91 11.33 -24.91
C SER A 185 20.07 9.85 -25.27
N GLU A 186 20.92 9.62 -26.27
CA GLU A 186 21.42 8.32 -26.67
C GLU A 186 22.36 7.77 -25.59
N VAL A 187 22.16 6.52 -25.17
CA VAL A 187 23.30 5.61 -24.95
C VAL A 187 22.87 4.20 -25.34
N SER A 188 23.43 3.71 -26.44
CA SER A 188 23.37 2.32 -26.87
C SER A 188 24.33 1.48 -26.02
N VAL A 189 23.83 0.42 -25.36
CA VAL A 189 24.65 -0.74 -25.02
C VAL A 189 23.86 -1.99 -25.37
N THR A 190 24.23 -2.60 -26.49
CA THR A 190 23.76 -3.92 -26.90
C THR A 190 24.52 -4.96 -26.08
N ALA A 191 23.84 -5.68 -25.19
CA ALA A 191 24.35 -6.92 -24.63
C ALA A 191 23.48 -8.08 -25.13
N GLN A 192 24.01 -8.80 -26.11
CA GLN A 192 23.51 -10.10 -26.54
C GLN A 192 23.88 -11.12 -25.46
N ILE A 193 22.89 -11.77 -24.84
CA ILE A 193 23.11 -12.98 -24.06
C ILE A 193 22.66 -14.17 -24.91
N PRO A 194 23.54 -15.13 -25.22
CA PRO A 194 23.19 -16.30 -26.02
C PRO A 194 22.20 -17.22 -25.29
N VAL A 195 21.28 -17.79 -26.08
CA VAL A 195 20.11 -18.61 -25.71
C VAL A 195 20.52 -20.03 -25.27
N ALA A 196 21.42 -20.15 -24.30
CA ALA A 196 21.91 -21.45 -23.83
C ALA A 196 22.11 -21.49 -22.31
N THR A 197 21.03 -21.31 -21.53
CA THR A 197 21.01 -21.81 -20.14
C THR A 197 19.60 -22.02 -19.56
N LEU A 198 18.57 -22.18 -20.41
CA LEU A 198 17.29 -22.72 -19.94
C LEU A 198 17.49 -24.22 -19.63
N GLN A 199 17.15 -24.59 -18.40
CA GLN A 199 17.03 -25.94 -17.81
C GLN A 199 18.28 -26.51 -17.11
N ALA A 200 18.40 -26.19 -15.83
CA ALA A 200 18.66 -27.21 -14.81
C ALA A 200 18.07 -26.76 -13.45
N MET A 201 17.08 -27.52 -12.99
CA MET A 201 16.87 -27.89 -11.59
C MET A 201 16.51 -26.75 -10.61
N ALA A 202 15.20 -26.66 -10.30
CA ALA A 202 14.84 -26.55 -8.89
C ALA A 202 15.39 -27.80 -8.17
N PRO A 203 16.01 -27.60 -7.00
CA PRO A 203 15.39 -28.15 -5.81
C PRO A 203 15.33 -27.11 -4.68
N ASP A 204 14.20 -27.14 -3.97
CA ASP A 204 13.98 -26.91 -2.53
C ASP A 204 14.89 -25.96 -1.73
N GLU A 205 14.21 -25.11 -0.95
CA GLU A 205 14.62 -24.38 0.28
C GLU A 205 16.08 -24.47 0.76
N PRO A 206 16.58 -23.34 1.29
CA PRO A 206 17.25 -23.39 2.58
C PRO A 206 16.55 -22.45 3.56
N ASP A 207 15.62 -23.00 4.32
CA ASP A 207 15.20 -22.50 5.64
C ASP A 207 16.32 -22.68 6.70
N ASP A 208 17.57 -22.56 6.26
CA ASP A 208 18.75 -22.72 7.11
C ASP A 208 19.21 -21.34 7.57
N VAL A 209 18.80 -21.00 8.80
CA VAL A 209 19.12 -19.73 9.47
C VAL A 209 20.64 -19.51 9.51
N ASP A 210 21.43 -20.57 9.63
CA ASP A 210 22.89 -20.47 9.71
C ASP A 210 23.50 -20.01 8.38
N LEU A 211 22.93 -20.45 7.25
CA LEU A 211 23.36 -20.02 5.92
C LEU A 211 23.06 -18.53 5.70
N ARG A 212 21.88 -18.07 6.12
CA ARG A 212 21.48 -16.64 6.03
C ARG A 212 22.33 -15.76 6.93
N LEU A 213 22.64 -16.22 8.14
CA LEU A 213 23.49 -15.50 9.09
C LEU A 213 24.94 -15.41 8.55
N THR A 214 25.43 -16.47 7.92
CA THR A 214 26.75 -16.49 7.26
C THR A 214 26.79 -15.53 6.06
N ALA A 215 25.75 -15.49 5.25
CA ALA A 215 25.67 -14.56 4.12
C ALA A 215 25.63 -13.09 4.59
N LEU A 216 24.87 -12.81 5.64
CA LEU A 216 24.74 -11.45 6.20
C LEU A 216 26.06 -10.96 6.83
N THR A 217 26.74 -11.82 7.60
CA THR A 217 28.03 -11.48 8.23
C THR A 217 29.11 -11.17 7.19
N ASN A 218 29.22 -11.99 6.14
CA ASN A 218 30.16 -11.75 5.04
C ASN A 218 29.88 -10.41 4.31
N LEU A 219 28.61 -10.06 4.12
CA LEU A 219 28.22 -8.82 3.46
C LEU A 219 28.56 -7.58 4.30
N LEU A 220 28.38 -7.66 5.62
CA LEU A 220 28.71 -6.56 6.54
C LEU A 220 30.22 -6.31 6.65
N VAL A 221 31.04 -7.37 6.61
CA VAL A 221 32.51 -7.26 6.55
C VAL A 221 32.94 -6.63 5.22
N ALA A 222 32.37 -7.08 4.10
CA ALA A 222 32.69 -6.52 2.77
C ALA A 222 32.30 -5.03 2.63
N LYS A 223 31.28 -4.59 3.37
CA LYS A 223 30.86 -3.18 3.42
C LYS A 223 31.62 -2.34 4.46
N GLY A 224 32.55 -2.95 5.20
CA GLY A 224 33.35 -2.29 6.22
C GLY A 224 32.56 -1.82 7.43
N VAL A 225 31.35 -2.37 7.63
CA VAL A 225 30.46 -2.01 8.75
C VAL A 225 30.93 -2.67 10.04
N LEU A 226 31.57 -3.84 9.93
CA LEU A 226 32.11 -4.64 11.03
C LEU A 226 33.44 -5.27 10.58
N THR A 227 34.38 -5.44 11.50
CA THR A 227 35.62 -6.20 11.26
C THR A 227 35.49 -7.65 11.73
N GLU A 228 36.26 -8.56 11.12
CA GLU A 228 36.29 -9.98 11.54
C GLU A 228 36.67 -10.14 13.02
N ALA A 229 37.51 -9.23 13.54
CA ALA A 229 37.93 -9.22 14.94
C ALA A 229 36.76 -8.88 15.90
N GLU A 230 35.93 -7.89 15.55
CA GLU A 230 34.75 -7.50 16.34
C GLU A 230 33.68 -8.59 16.33
N LEU A 231 33.48 -9.26 15.18
CA LEU A 231 32.57 -10.39 15.08
C LEU A 231 33.02 -11.56 15.96
N ALA A 232 34.31 -11.88 15.96
CA ALA A 232 34.88 -12.94 16.80
C ALA A 232 34.75 -12.63 18.31
N GLU A 233 34.91 -11.36 18.72
CA GLU A 233 34.72 -10.94 20.10
C GLU A 233 33.24 -11.01 20.53
N ALA A 234 32.32 -10.59 19.65
CA ALA A 234 30.88 -10.65 19.90
C ALA A 234 30.39 -12.10 20.08
N VAL A 235 30.85 -13.03 19.23
CA VAL A 235 30.54 -14.47 19.36
C VAL A 235 31.09 -15.04 20.67
N ARG A 236 32.28 -14.60 21.10
CA ARG A 236 32.88 -15.01 22.38
C ARG A 236 32.07 -14.56 23.60
N LYS A 237 31.45 -13.37 23.55
CA LYS A 237 30.59 -12.86 24.63
C LYS A 237 29.23 -13.55 24.71
N LEU A 238 28.79 -14.18 23.63
CA LEU A 238 27.50 -14.88 23.52
C LEU A 238 27.56 -16.36 23.92
N LYS A 239 28.75 -16.96 24.01
CA LYS A 239 28.94 -18.35 24.46
C LYS A 239 29.13 -18.34 25.99
N PRO A 240 28.27 -19.01 26.78
CA PRO A 240 28.34 -19.01 28.24
C PRO A 240 29.60 -19.69 28.78
#